data_AF-A0A6G0HLD5-F1
#
_entry.id   AF-A0A6G0HLD5-F1
#
_cell.length_a   1.000
_cell.length_b   1.000
_cell.length_c   1.000
_cell.angle_alpha   90.00
_cell.angle_beta   90.00
_cell.angle_gamma   90.00
#
_symmetry.space_group_name_H-M   'P 1'
#
loop_
_entity.id
_entity.type
_entity.pdbx_description
1 polymer ?
#
loop_
_entity_poly.entity_id
_entity_poly.type
_entity_poly.pdbx_seq_one_letter_code
_entity_poly.pdbx_strand_id
1 'polypeptide(L)'
;MTLNCTLQFAVAVEIERNCNVKPFILGDTSYGSCCVDEVAAEHVGADCIVHYGSACLSPSKRLPLMYVFERRPVDLEKCTSAFRELYPDTQSHIILLYDVSYVHAINDLLTHLSPEYPNLVLSELVVEGEQCYSHGWIKRQNDDTCLSKQDDSQVICQFGRQFSLKSGLSITDYSVFYVGQEGATLRNFMMTWNRCSFCSFDPITMIGRTESVSINRTLMKRYYAIERAKDANVVGILVGTLGVADYLSIIQQLKETIRRAGKKSYMFAMGKLNVPKLANFLEIDIFVLIACPENSSAGLK
;
A
#
# COMPACT_ATOMS: atom_id res chain seq x y z
N MET A 1 16.76 -1.96 2.35
CA MET A 1 18.20 -1.78 2.07
C MET A 1 18.24 -1.30 0.63
N THR A 2 18.59 -0.05 0.37
CA THR A 2 18.61 0.47 -1.02
C THR A 2 19.55 -0.41 -1.84
N LEU A 3 19.14 -0.94 -2.99
CA LEU A 3 20.10 -1.58 -3.89
C LEU A 3 21.20 -0.56 -4.18
N ASN A 4 22.44 -0.86 -3.79
CA ASN A 4 23.58 -0.04 -4.18
C ASN A 4 23.66 -0.03 -5.72
N CYS A 5 24.05 1.10 -6.33
CA CYS A 5 24.08 1.27 -7.79
C CYS A 5 24.80 0.12 -8.52
N THR A 6 25.81 -0.48 -7.88
CA THR A 6 26.53 -1.65 -8.39
C THR A 6 25.63 -2.86 -8.63
N LEU A 7 24.67 -3.12 -7.74
CA LEU A 7 23.75 -4.26 -7.86
C LEU A 7 22.69 -4.00 -8.94
N GLN A 8 22.19 -2.75 -9.05
CA GLN A 8 21.26 -2.37 -10.12
C GLN A 8 21.91 -2.56 -11.49
N PHE A 9 23.17 -2.13 -11.64
CA PHE A 9 23.93 -2.33 -12.87
C PHE A 9 24.15 -3.82 -13.18
N ALA A 10 24.51 -4.63 -12.18
CA ALA A 10 24.71 -6.06 -12.36
C ALA A 10 23.43 -6.77 -12.84
N VAL A 11 22.27 -6.43 -12.26
CA VAL A 11 20.97 -6.98 -12.67
C VAL A 11 20.63 -6.57 -14.11
N ALA A 12 20.84 -5.30 -14.48
CA ALA A 12 20.60 -4.82 -15.83
C ALA A 12 21.46 -5.57 -16.87
N VAL A 13 22.75 -5.74 -16.58
CA VAL A 13 23.67 -6.52 -17.44
C VAL A 13 23.20 -7.96 -17.60
N GLU A 14 22.71 -8.59 -16.54
CA GLU A 14 22.24 -9.98 -16.61
C GLU A 14 20.94 -10.10 -17.40
N ILE A 15 20.02 -9.14 -17.28
CA ILE A 15 18.80 -9.07 -18.10
C ILE A 15 19.16 -8.92 -19.59
N GLU A 16 20.09 -8.02 -19.92
CA GLU A 16 20.54 -7.81 -21.30
C GLU A 16 21.13 -9.09 -21.89
N ARG A 17 21.98 -9.79 -21.13
CA ARG A 17 22.63 -11.04 -21.55
C ARG A 17 21.65 -12.19 -21.77
N ASN A 18 20.68 -12.38 -20.89
CA ASN A 18 19.80 -13.55 -20.92
C ASN A 18 18.54 -13.35 -21.76
N CYS A 19 18.08 -12.10 -21.91
CA CYS A 19 16.80 -11.82 -22.57
C CYS A 19 16.97 -11.10 -23.92
N ASN A 20 18.18 -10.69 -24.32
CA ASN A 20 18.42 -9.92 -25.53
C ASN A 20 17.52 -8.67 -25.62
N VAL A 21 17.33 -7.99 -24.49
CA VAL A 21 16.55 -6.76 -24.34
C VAL A 21 17.46 -5.62 -23.88
N LYS A 22 17.05 -4.38 -24.16
CA LYS A 22 17.79 -3.19 -23.71
C LYS A 22 17.26 -2.72 -22.35
N PRO A 23 18.03 -2.84 -21.24
CA PRO A 23 17.58 -2.38 -19.94
C PRO A 23 17.71 -0.86 -19.81
N PHE A 24 16.75 -0.25 -19.12
CA PHE A 24 16.83 1.13 -18.63
C PHE A 24 16.72 1.12 -17.11
N ILE A 25 17.67 1.78 -16.43
CA ILE A 25 17.64 1.91 -14.97
C ILE A 25 17.05 3.28 -14.64
N LEU A 26 15.96 3.28 -13.88
CA LEU A 26 15.37 4.51 -13.38
C LEU A 26 16.21 5.04 -12.19
N GLY A 27 16.89 6.17 -12.39
CA GLY A 27 17.82 6.74 -11.41
C GLY A 27 17.16 7.53 -10.27
N ASP A 28 15.95 8.05 -10.47
CA ASP A 28 15.16 8.73 -9.43
C ASP A 28 13.66 8.48 -9.67
N THR A 29 12.88 8.50 -8.59
CA THR A 29 11.41 8.37 -8.67
C THR A 29 10.78 9.71 -8.33
N SER A 30 9.91 10.22 -9.19
CA SER A 30 9.27 11.52 -8.96
C SER A 30 8.24 11.50 -7.82
N TYR A 31 7.74 10.31 -7.46
CA TYR A 31 6.52 10.14 -6.67
C TYR A 31 6.66 9.23 -5.44
N GLY A 32 7.89 8.78 -5.17
CA GLY A 32 8.25 7.92 -4.02
C GLY A 32 8.71 6.53 -4.46
N SER A 33 9.66 5.95 -3.73
CA SER A 33 10.28 4.67 -4.07
C SER A 33 9.32 3.46 -4.03
N CYS A 34 8.13 3.64 -3.48
CA CYS A 34 7.10 2.59 -3.38
C CYS A 34 6.14 2.57 -4.57
N CYS A 35 5.99 3.67 -5.32
CA CYS A 35 5.08 3.72 -6.47
C CYS A 35 5.87 3.46 -7.78
N VAL A 36 5.20 2.86 -8.77
CA VAL A 36 5.77 2.60 -10.10
C VAL A 36 5.76 3.87 -10.96
N ASP A 37 6.85 4.16 -11.66
CA ASP A 37 6.96 5.34 -12.53
C ASP A 37 6.69 4.98 -14.01
N GLU A 38 5.40 4.79 -14.32
CA GLU A 38 4.95 4.50 -15.69
C GLU A 38 5.28 5.65 -16.66
N VAL A 39 5.29 6.88 -16.17
CA VAL A 39 5.55 8.06 -17.00
C VAL A 39 7.00 8.05 -17.49
N ALA A 40 7.97 7.83 -16.61
CA ALA A 40 9.37 7.76 -17.01
C ALA A 40 9.63 6.58 -17.97
N ALA A 41 8.99 5.44 -17.74
CA ALA A 41 9.07 4.28 -18.62
C ALA A 41 8.51 4.55 -20.02
N GLU A 42 7.36 5.24 -20.14
CA GLU A 42 6.79 5.65 -21.42
C GLU A 42 7.70 6.61 -22.19
N HIS A 43 8.35 7.56 -21.50
CA HIS A 43 9.24 8.54 -22.14
C HIS A 43 10.47 7.91 -22.81
N VAL A 44 10.96 6.79 -22.28
CA VAL A 44 12.06 6.04 -22.89
C VAL A 44 11.59 4.97 -23.89
N GLY A 45 10.27 4.85 -24.10
CA GLY A 45 9.66 3.85 -24.97
C GLY A 45 9.83 2.43 -24.45
N ALA A 46 9.75 2.21 -23.13
CA ALA A 46 9.86 0.89 -22.54
C ALA A 46 8.61 0.04 -22.80
N ASP A 47 8.82 -1.26 -23.08
CA ASP A 47 7.73 -2.22 -23.31
C ASP A 47 7.17 -2.81 -22.01
N CYS A 48 7.93 -2.79 -20.93
CA CYS A 48 7.53 -3.29 -19.61
C CYS A 48 8.36 -2.66 -18.48
N ILE A 49 7.90 -2.85 -17.24
CA ILE A 49 8.56 -2.36 -16.04
C ILE A 49 8.84 -3.53 -15.10
N VAL A 50 10.04 -3.56 -14.51
CA VAL A 50 10.35 -4.44 -13.37
C VAL A 50 10.59 -3.57 -12.14
N HIS A 51 9.72 -3.69 -11.14
CA HIS A 51 9.78 -2.90 -9.91
C HIS A 51 10.35 -3.74 -8.76
N TYR A 52 11.54 -3.37 -8.29
CA TYR A 52 12.23 -4.08 -7.20
C TYR A 52 11.97 -3.42 -5.84
N GLY A 53 11.82 -4.24 -4.81
CA GLY A 53 11.77 -3.79 -3.42
C GLY A 53 10.36 -3.54 -2.89
N SER A 54 10.23 -2.54 -2.03
CA SER A 54 8.93 -2.18 -1.43
C SER A 54 7.97 -1.63 -2.48
N ALA A 55 6.68 -1.89 -2.31
CA ALA A 55 5.64 -1.45 -3.23
C ALA A 55 4.38 -1.04 -2.48
N CYS A 56 3.80 0.10 -2.88
CA CYS A 56 2.51 0.54 -2.37
C CYS A 56 1.32 -0.17 -3.03
N LEU A 57 1.59 -0.98 -4.07
CA LEU A 57 0.61 -1.74 -4.86
C LEU A 57 -0.53 -0.88 -5.41
N SER A 58 -0.26 0.40 -5.67
CA SER A 58 -1.22 1.25 -6.36
C SER A 58 -1.39 0.75 -7.80
N PRO A 59 -2.63 0.74 -8.32
CA PRO A 59 -2.91 0.16 -9.64
C PRO A 59 -2.11 0.87 -10.74
N SER A 60 -1.47 0.06 -11.58
CA SER A 60 -0.71 0.48 -12.78
C SER A 60 -1.35 -0.20 -13.99
N LYS A 61 -1.57 0.56 -15.08
CA LYS A 61 -2.38 0.09 -16.23
C LYS A 61 -1.76 0.38 -17.59
N ARG A 62 -0.71 1.20 -17.66
CA ARG A 62 -0.14 1.69 -18.93
C ARG A 62 0.81 0.69 -19.55
N LEU A 63 1.62 0.03 -18.73
CA LEU A 63 2.66 -0.91 -19.17
C LEU A 63 2.59 -2.23 -18.39
N PRO A 64 2.94 -3.36 -19.03
CA PRO A 64 3.21 -4.60 -18.34
C PRO A 64 4.19 -4.39 -17.17
N LEU A 65 3.88 -4.96 -16.01
CA LEU A 65 4.60 -4.69 -14.77
C LEU A 65 4.92 -5.99 -14.03
N MET A 66 6.17 -6.15 -13.61
CA MET A 66 6.59 -7.26 -12.74
C MET A 66 7.15 -6.72 -11.42
N TYR A 67 6.52 -7.07 -10.31
CA TYR A 67 7.04 -6.81 -8.98
C TYR A 67 8.02 -7.91 -8.54
N VAL A 68 9.16 -7.48 -8.01
CA VAL A 68 10.18 -8.33 -7.39
C VAL A 68 10.41 -7.84 -5.96
N PHE A 69 9.68 -8.44 -5.02
CA PHE A 69 9.77 -8.07 -3.60
C PHE A 69 11.04 -8.59 -2.93
N GLU A 70 11.57 -7.83 -1.98
CA GLU A 70 12.64 -8.29 -1.10
C GLU A 70 12.17 -9.51 -0.29
N ARG A 71 13.05 -10.51 -0.09
CA ARG A 71 12.78 -11.60 0.85
C ARG A 71 13.51 -11.35 2.15
N ARG A 72 12.94 -10.50 3.01
CA ARG A 72 13.56 -10.16 4.30
C ARG A 72 13.44 -11.32 5.28
N PRO A 73 14.49 -11.63 6.05
CA PRO A 73 14.42 -12.72 7.02
C PRO A 73 13.34 -12.44 8.07
N VAL A 74 12.64 -13.48 8.46
CA VAL A 74 11.70 -13.49 9.58
C VAL A 74 11.89 -14.77 10.37
N ASP A 75 12.00 -14.64 11.69
CA ASP A 75 12.07 -15.78 12.61
C ASP A 75 10.63 -16.26 12.89
N LEU A 76 10.21 -17.32 12.21
CA LEU A 76 8.84 -17.84 12.27
C LEU A 76 8.49 -18.34 13.67
N GLU A 77 9.42 -18.95 14.39
CA GLU A 77 9.18 -19.43 15.76
C GLU A 77 8.89 -18.26 16.68
N LYS A 78 9.73 -17.23 16.68
CA LYS A 78 9.50 -16.03 17.51
C LYS A 78 8.24 -15.29 17.12
N CYS A 79 7.96 -15.17 15.83
CA CYS A 79 6.73 -14.55 15.35
C CYS A 79 5.48 -15.32 15.83
N THR A 80 5.54 -16.66 15.80
CA THR A 80 4.44 -17.53 16.24
C THR A 80 4.27 -17.45 17.76
N SER A 81 5.36 -17.48 18.54
CA SER A 81 5.32 -17.28 19.99
C SER A 81 4.71 -15.92 20.37
N ALA A 82 5.15 -14.85 19.71
CA ALA A 82 4.61 -13.50 19.94
C ALA A 82 3.11 -13.42 19.56
N PHE A 83 2.70 -14.08 18.47
CA PHE A 83 1.29 -14.17 18.09
C PHE A 83 0.46 -14.84 19.20
N ARG A 84 0.91 -15.98 19.71
CA ARG A 84 0.21 -16.73 20.78
C ARG A 84 0.11 -15.91 22.07
N GLU A 85 1.16 -15.17 22.42
CA GLU A 85 1.17 -14.29 23.59
C GLU A 85 0.16 -13.13 23.44
N LEU A 86 0.07 -12.53 22.24
CA LEU A 86 -0.85 -11.42 21.97
C LEU A 86 -2.31 -11.87 21.80
N TYR A 87 -2.53 -13.12 21.40
CA TYR A 87 -3.87 -13.72 21.18
C TYR A 87 -4.03 -15.01 21.98
N PRO A 88 -4.18 -14.93 23.31
CA PRO A 88 -4.36 -16.11 24.16
C PRO A 88 -5.68 -16.85 23.91
N ASP A 89 -6.69 -16.14 23.38
CA ASP A 89 -7.96 -16.74 22.94
C ASP A 89 -7.87 -17.24 21.49
N THR A 90 -7.91 -18.56 21.33
CA THR A 90 -7.83 -19.22 20.02
C THR A 90 -9.08 -19.05 19.17
N GLN A 91 -10.22 -18.66 19.77
CA GLN A 91 -11.46 -18.42 19.04
C GLN A 91 -11.56 -17.00 18.49
N SER A 92 -10.59 -16.14 18.78
CA SER A 92 -10.57 -14.77 18.27
C SER A 92 -10.50 -14.74 16.73
N HIS A 93 -11.29 -13.85 16.13
CA HIS A 93 -11.25 -13.57 14.70
C HIS A 93 -10.07 -12.66 14.39
N ILE A 94 -9.11 -13.15 13.58
CA ILE A 94 -7.84 -12.44 13.37
C ILE A 94 -7.54 -12.36 11.87
N ILE A 95 -7.18 -11.18 11.38
CA ILE A 95 -6.69 -10.94 10.03
C ILE A 95 -5.17 -10.83 10.08
N LEU A 96 -4.49 -11.67 9.31
CA LEU A 96 -3.03 -11.67 9.15
C LEU A 96 -2.64 -10.80 7.94
N LEU A 97 -2.03 -9.65 8.26
CA LEU A 97 -1.49 -8.69 7.29
C LEU A 97 0.04 -8.67 7.36
N TYR A 98 0.68 -8.19 6.29
CA TYR A 98 2.14 -8.13 6.22
C TYR A 98 2.64 -7.07 5.25
N ASP A 99 3.88 -6.64 5.47
CA ASP A 99 4.67 -5.92 4.47
C ASP A 99 4.98 -6.85 3.28
N VAL A 100 4.97 -6.32 2.05
CA VAL A 100 5.22 -7.11 0.82
C VAL A 100 6.54 -7.90 0.88
N SER A 101 7.51 -7.44 1.68
CA SER A 101 8.80 -8.09 1.89
C SER A 101 8.72 -9.48 2.56
N TYR A 102 7.58 -9.81 3.20
CA TYR A 102 7.38 -11.07 3.92
C TYR A 102 6.39 -12.01 3.23
N VAL A 103 5.95 -11.71 2.01
CA VAL A 103 5.05 -12.57 1.22
C VAL A 103 5.59 -14.00 1.06
N HIS A 104 6.92 -14.14 1.02
CA HIS A 104 7.61 -15.41 0.84
C HIS A 104 7.51 -16.35 2.06
N ALA A 105 7.18 -15.84 3.25
CA ALA A 105 7.19 -16.61 4.51
C ALA A 105 5.82 -16.65 5.20
N ILE A 106 4.84 -15.87 4.74
CA ILE A 106 3.57 -15.72 5.44
C ILE A 106 2.69 -16.97 5.38
N ASN A 107 2.81 -17.77 4.32
CA ASN A 107 2.08 -19.04 4.21
C ASN A 107 2.60 -20.08 5.22
N ASP A 108 3.90 -20.07 5.50
CA ASP A 108 4.49 -20.95 6.51
C ASP A 108 4.01 -20.54 7.90
N LEU A 109 3.98 -19.23 8.18
CA LEU A 109 3.39 -18.70 9.40
C LEU A 109 1.91 -19.09 9.57
N LEU A 110 1.11 -18.97 8.50
CA LEU A 110 -0.29 -19.40 8.50
C LEU A 110 -0.40 -20.90 8.83
N THR A 111 0.44 -21.73 8.21
CA THR A 111 0.45 -23.19 8.42
C THR A 111 0.77 -23.55 9.88
N HIS A 112 1.65 -22.80 10.54
CA HIS A 112 1.96 -22.99 11.97
C HIS A 112 0.80 -22.60 12.89
N LEU A 113 0.02 -21.57 12.52
CA LEU A 113 -1.03 -21.00 13.37
C LEU A 113 -2.43 -21.60 13.12
N SER A 114 -2.73 -22.02 11.88
CA SER A 114 -4.05 -22.49 11.48
C SER A 114 -4.59 -23.70 12.28
N PRO A 115 -3.76 -24.66 12.77
CA PRO A 115 -4.26 -25.76 13.60
C PRO A 115 -4.82 -25.30 14.94
N GLU A 116 -4.29 -24.19 15.49
CA GLU A 116 -4.67 -23.65 16.78
C GLU A 116 -5.74 -22.55 16.64
N TYR A 117 -5.72 -21.77 15.56
CA TYR A 117 -6.59 -20.60 15.34
C TYR A 117 -7.53 -20.80 14.13
N PRO A 118 -8.73 -21.38 14.32
CA PRO A 118 -9.67 -21.70 13.23
C PRO A 118 -10.33 -20.45 12.58
N ASN A 119 -10.15 -19.28 13.18
CA ASN A 119 -10.71 -18.01 12.74
C ASN A 119 -9.65 -17.06 12.17
N LEU A 120 -8.43 -17.55 11.92
CA LEU A 120 -7.35 -16.80 11.29
C LEU A 120 -7.57 -16.68 9.77
N VAL A 121 -7.52 -15.45 9.26
CA VAL A 121 -7.69 -15.13 7.84
C VAL A 121 -6.42 -14.49 7.32
N LEU A 122 -5.77 -15.10 6.33
CA LEU A 122 -4.61 -14.54 5.65
C LEU A 122 -5.04 -13.55 4.55
N SER A 123 -4.33 -12.43 4.44
CA SER A 123 -4.45 -11.54 3.29
C SER A 123 -3.58 -11.99 2.11
N GLU A 124 -4.14 -11.88 0.91
CA GLU A 124 -3.43 -12.11 -0.34
C GLU A 124 -3.00 -10.77 -0.95
N LEU A 125 -1.80 -10.70 -1.50
CA LEU A 125 -1.39 -9.53 -2.29
C LEU A 125 -2.12 -9.55 -3.63
N VAL A 126 -2.79 -8.45 -3.96
CA VAL A 126 -3.43 -8.26 -5.27
C VAL A 126 -2.61 -7.25 -6.05
N VAL A 127 -2.18 -7.65 -7.23
CA VAL A 127 -1.55 -6.75 -8.20
C VAL A 127 -2.57 -6.46 -9.29
N GLU A 128 -3.13 -5.25 -9.29
CA GLU A 128 -4.15 -4.86 -10.26
C GLU A 128 -3.54 -4.57 -11.64
N GLY A 129 -4.11 -5.19 -12.68
CA GLY A 129 -3.76 -5.02 -14.09
C GLY A 129 -3.62 -6.35 -14.83
N GLU A 130 -4.14 -6.45 -16.06
CA GLU A 130 -4.16 -7.71 -16.84
C GLU A 130 -2.77 -8.27 -17.16
N GLN A 131 -1.76 -7.40 -17.11
CA GLN A 131 -0.35 -7.66 -17.40
C GLN A 131 0.56 -7.31 -16.21
N CYS A 132 0.00 -7.35 -14.99
CA CYS A 132 0.76 -7.14 -13.77
C CYS A 132 1.06 -8.48 -13.09
N TYR A 133 2.32 -8.70 -12.73
CA TYR A 133 2.83 -9.95 -12.18
C TYR A 133 3.64 -9.69 -10.91
N SER A 134 3.69 -10.68 -10.02
CA SER A 134 4.65 -10.70 -8.91
C SER A 134 5.34 -12.07 -8.89
N HIS A 135 6.62 -12.09 -8.49
CA HIS A 135 7.38 -13.33 -8.45
C HIS A 135 6.74 -14.32 -7.46
N GLY A 136 6.30 -15.48 -7.97
CA GLY A 136 5.63 -16.53 -7.20
C GLY A 136 4.10 -16.58 -7.36
N TRP A 137 3.49 -15.67 -8.14
CA TRP A 137 2.07 -15.75 -8.49
C TRP A 137 1.87 -16.23 -9.93
N ILE A 138 1.17 -17.36 -10.06
CA ILE A 138 0.52 -17.78 -11.30
C ILE A 138 -0.79 -17.02 -11.37
N LYS A 139 -0.99 -16.28 -12.47
CA LYS A 139 -2.21 -15.56 -12.83
C LYS A 139 -3.45 -16.37 -12.41
N ARG A 140 -4.39 -15.79 -11.65
CA ARG A 140 -5.79 -16.22 -11.81
C ARG A 140 -6.11 -15.89 -13.26
N GLN A 141 -6.13 -16.89 -14.13
CA GLN A 141 -6.81 -16.77 -15.41
C GLN A 141 -8.20 -16.21 -15.09
N ASN A 142 -8.64 -15.24 -15.90
CA ASN A 142 -10.06 -14.93 -16.03
C ASN A 142 -10.78 -16.25 -16.34
N ASP A 143 -11.26 -16.91 -15.29
CA ASP A 143 -12.33 -17.85 -15.40
C ASP A 143 -13.55 -17.09 -14.89
N ASP A 144 -14.35 -16.59 -15.84
CA ASP A 144 -15.69 -16.04 -15.66
C ASP A 144 -16.66 -17.13 -15.14
N THR A 145 -16.26 -17.83 -14.07
CA THR A 145 -16.93 -19.00 -13.51
C THR A 145 -16.81 -19.02 -12.00
N CYS A 146 -17.07 -17.88 -11.35
CA CYS A 146 -17.47 -17.83 -9.94
C CYS A 146 -18.74 -16.99 -9.74
N LEU A 147 -19.68 -17.07 -10.69
CA LEU A 147 -21.12 -16.96 -10.39
C LEU A 147 -21.68 -18.37 -10.18
N SER A 148 -21.25 -19.05 -9.13
CA SER A 148 -22.00 -20.16 -8.51
C SER A 148 -21.24 -20.74 -7.32
N LYS A 149 -21.41 -20.09 -6.16
CA LYS A 149 -21.77 -20.76 -4.90
C LYS A 149 -22.17 -19.66 -3.92
N GLN A 150 -23.35 -19.83 -3.33
CA GLN A 150 -23.86 -19.00 -2.26
C GLN A 150 -22.87 -19.05 -1.09
N ASP A 151 -22.02 -18.05 -0.97
CA ASP A 151 -21.37 -17.74 0.30
C ASP A 151 -21.46 -16.23 0.47
N ASP A 152 -22.19 -15.79 1.49
CA ASP A 152 -22.46 -14.37 1.79
C ASP A 152 -21.20 -13.68 2.37
N SER A 153 -20.02 -14.18 2.02
CA SER A 153 -18.72 -13.76 2.52
C SER A 153 -18.32 -12.43 1.89
N GLN A 154 -18.19 -11.40 2.72
CA GLN A 154 -17.73 -10.09 2.28
C GLN A 154 -16.24 -10.13 1.94
N VAL A 155 -15.88 -9.80 0.70
CA VAL A 155 -14.48 -9.65 0.26
C VAL A 155 -14.05 -8.20 0.45
N ILE A 156 -12.91 -7.98 1.12
CA ILE A 156 -12.31 -6.66 1.32
C ILE A 156 -11.05 -6.58 0.47
N CYS A 157 -10.97 -5.55 -0.38
CA CYS A 157 -9.78 -5.20 -1.15
C CYS A 157 -9.29 -3.81 -0.72
N GLN A 158 -8.11 -3.73 -0.10
CA GLN A 158 -7.59 -2.48 0.42
C GLN A 158 -6.05 -2.47 0.38
N PHE A 159 -5.47 -1.38 -0.15
CA PHE A 159 -4.01 -1.19 -0.26
C PHE A 159 -3.29 -2.37 -0.92
N GLY A 160 -3.86 -2.92 -2.00
CA GLY A 160 -3.31 -4.08 -2.71
C GLY A 160 -3.33 -5.38 -1.90
N ARG A 161 -4.21 -5.49 -0.90
CA ARG A 161 -4.48 -6.75 -0.19
C ARG A 161 -5.94 -7.13 -0.25
N GLN A 162 -6.19 -8.42 -0.40
CA GLN A 162 -7.52 -9.01 -0.42
C GLN A 162 -7.66 -10.08 0.64
N PHE A 163 -8.80 -10.11 1.33
CA PHE A 163 -9.19 -11.18 2.24
C PHE A 163 -10.72 -11.25 2.33
N SER A 164 -11.23 -12.43 2.73
CA SER A 164 -12.67 -12.68 2.88
C SER A 164 -13.05 -12.78 4.34
N LEU A 165 -14.11 -12.09 4.73
CA LEU A 165 -14.71 -12.21 6.06
C LEU A 165 -15.68 -13.40 6.10
N LYS A 166 -15.85 -14.00 7.27
CA LYS A 166 -16.88 -15.03 7.48
C LYS A 166 -18.26 -14.38 7.39
N SER A 167 -19.23 -15.13 6.84
CA SER A 167 -20.62 -14.67 6.69
C SER A 167 -21.19 -14.12 8.00
N GLY A 168 -21.83 -12.96 7.94
CA GLY A 168 -22.43 -12.29 9.10
C GLY A 168 -21.48 -11.51 10.00
N LEU A 169 -20.17 -11.55 9.74
CA LEU A 169 -19.18 -10.74 10.46
C LEU A 169 -18.75 -9.53 9.65
N SER A 170 -18.50 -8.44 10.37
CA SER A 170 -17.92 -7.21 9.85
C SER A 170 -16.44 -7.15 10.16
N ILE A 171 -15.69 -6.27 9.50
CA ILE A 171 -14.26 -6.10 9.79
C ILE A 171 -14.00 -5.69 11.24
N THR A 172 -14.95 -4.99 11.88
CA THR A 172 -14.79 -4.55 13.28
C THR A 172 -14.89 -5.69 14.29
N ASP A 173 -15.35 -6.86 13.86
CA ASP A 173 -15.37 -8.08 14.67
C ASP A 173 -14.00 -8.80 14.65
N TYR A 174 -13.07 -8.34 13.81
CA TYR A 174 -11.74 -8.91 13.69
C TYR A 174 -10.68 -8.05 14.39
N SER A 175 -9.72 -8.73 14.98
CA SER A 175 -8.42 -8.17 15.34
C SER A 175 -7.46 -8.25 14.15
N VAL A 176 -6.48 -7.38 14.08
CA VAL A 176 -5.47 -7.39 13.00
C VAL A 176 -4.09 -7.68 13.59
N PHE A 177 -3.41 -8.69 13.05
CA PHE A 177 -2.00 -8.95 13.32
C PHE A 177 -1.16 -8.62 12.09
N TYR A 178 -0.20 -7.72 12.24
CA TYR A 178 0.66 -7.25 11.15
C TYR A 178 2.11 -7.73 11.31
N VAL A 179 2.65 -8.39 10.29
CA VAL A 179 4.06 -8.77 10.22
C VAL A 179 4.85 -7.73 9.41
N GLY A 180 5.68 -6.96 10.11
CA GLY A 180 6.55 -5.97 9.50
C GLY A 180 6.95 -4.85 10.45
N GLN A 181 7.86 -4.00 9.98
CA GLN A 181 8.31 -2.82 10.74
C GLN A 181 7.21 -1.76 10.83
N GLU A 182 7.34 -0.86 11.81
CA GLU A 182 6.55 0.37 11.81
C GLU A 182 6.85 1.16 10.53
N GLY A 183 5.80 1.60 9.84
CA GLY A 183 5.93 2.24 8.55
C GLY A 183 4.60 2.77 8.02
N ALA A 184 4.63 3.29 6.79
CA ALA A 184 3.46 3.86 6.15
C ALA A 184 2.34 2.84 5.98
N THR A 185 2.68 1.60 5.59
CA THR A 185 1.73 0.51 5.36
C THR A 185 0.92 0.16 6.62
N LEU A 186 1.60 -0.13 7.74
CA LEU A 186 0.97 -0.40 9.03
C LEU A 186 0.09 0.78 9.49
N ARG A 187 0.63 1.99 9.42
CA ARG A 187 -0.11 3.22 9.77
C ARG A 187 -1.38 3.38 8.92
N ASN A 188 -1.31 3.07 7.63
CA ASN A 188 -2.46 3.16 6.73
C ASN A 188 -3.55 2.16 7.11
N PHE A 189 -3.22 0.90 7.43
CA PHE A 189 -4.20 -0.05 7.95
C PHE A 189 -4.84 0.43 9.24
N MET A 190 -4.03 0.87 10.20
CA MET A 190 -4.51 1.39 11.48
C MET A 190 -5.41 2.62 11.32
N MET A 191 -5.13 3.49 10.34
CA MET A 191 -5.98 4.65 10.02
C MET A 191 -7.29 4.27 9.34
N THR A 192 -7.28 3.27 8.46
CA THR A 192 -8.46 2.81 7.73
C THR A 192 -9.39 2.01 8.61
N TRP A 193 -8.84 1.16 9.47
CA TRP A 193 -9.58 0.25 10.35
C TRP A 193 -9.42 0.62 11.81
N ASN A 194 -9.52 1.91 12.13
CA ASN A 194 -9.26 2.46 13.46
C ASN A 194 -10.17 1.97 14.60
N ARG A 195 -11.17 1.15 14.29
CA ARG A 195 -12.05 0.47 15.26
C ARG A 195 -11.61 -0.95 15.59
N CYS A 196 -10.69 -1.52 14.82
CA CYS A 196 -10.12 -2.84 15.08
C CYS A 196 -8.97 -2.73 16.09
N SER A 197 -8.76 -3.79 16.87
CA SER A 197 -7.52 -3.94 17.64
C SER A 197 -6.37 -4.30 16.70
N PHE A 198 -5.20 -3.74 16.95
CA PHE A 198 -4.00 -4.00 16.16
C PHE A 198 -2.88 -4.54 17.05
N CYS A 199 -2.28 -5.64 16.61
CA CYS A 199 -1.01 -6.12 17.10
C CYS A 199 -0.02 -6.18 15.93
N SER A 200 1.26 -5.95 16.19
CA SER A 200 2.30 -6.05 15.18
C SER A 200 3.49 -6.86 15.71
N PHE A 201 4.19 -7.52 14.80
CA PHE A 201 5.48 -8.13 15.05
C PHE A 201 6.50 -7.52 14.11
N ASP A 202 7.56 -6.95 14.69
CA ASP A 202 8.68 -6.39 13.94
C ASP A 202 9.77 -7.46 13.76
N PRO A 203 10.03 -7.96 12.54
CA PRO A 203 11.00 -9.03 12.30
C PRO A 203 12.46 -8.61 12.49
N ILE A 204 12.76 -7.32 12.63
CA ILE A 204 14.12 -6.86 12.95
C ILE A 204 14.35 -6.89 14.45
N THR A 205 13.44 -6.30 15.22
CA THR A 205 13.57 -6.23 16.69
C THR A 205 13.13 -7.53 17.36
N MET A 206 12.39 -8.38 16.65
CA MET A 206 11.78 -9.62 17.14
C MET A 206 10.76 -9.39 18.26
N ILE A 207 10.10 -8.22 18.26
CA ILE A 207 9.16 -7.80 19.30
C ILE A 207 7.74 -7.79 18.73
N GLY A 208 6.85 -8.53 19.39
CA GLY A 208 5.41 -8.39 19.26
C GLY A 208 4.87 -7.31 20.18
N ARG A 209 3.93 -6.47 19.72
CA ARG A 209 3.32 -5.41 20.54
C ARG A 209 1.88 -5.13 20.12
N THR A 210 1.09 -4.64 21.07
CA THR A 210 -0.22 -4.03 20.79
C THR A 210 -0.03 -2.58 20.36
N GLU A 211 -0.72 -2.18 19.29
CA GLU A 211 -0.66 -0.85 18.70
C GLU A 211 -1.86 0.00 19.17
N SER A 212 -1.62 1.20 19.73
CA SER A 212 -2.72 2.08 20.17
C SER A 212 -2.34 3.57 20.28
N VAL A 213 -1.20 3.88 20.89
CA VAL A 213 -0.80 5.26 21.23
C VAL A 213 -0.54 6.12 19.97
N SER A 214 0.11 5.54 18.96
CA SER A 214 0.45 6.22 17.69
C SER A 214 -0.79 6.53 16.83
N ILE A 215 -1.83 5.69 16.92
CA ILE A 215 -3.10 5.86 16.21
C ILE A 215 -3.81 7.12 16.69
N ASN A 216 -4.00 7.29 18.00
CA ASN A 216 -4.76 8.42 18.54
C ASN A 216 -4.15 9.76 18.12
N ARG A 217 -2.82 9.91 18.18
CA ARG A 217 -2.16 11.14 17.73
C ARG A 217 -2.37 11.40 16.23
N THR A 218 -2.29 10.36 15.42
CA THR A 218 -2.42 10.48 13.96
C THR A 218 -3.88 10.71 13.54
N LEU A 219 -4.85 10.09 14.22
CA LEU A 219 -6.27 10.36 14.06
C LEU A 219 -6.62 11.80 14.45
N MET A 220 -6.07 12.32 15.55
CA MET A 220 -6.30 13.72 15.94
C MET A 220 -5.78 14.71 14.89
N LYS A 221 -4.60 14.43 14.30
CA LYS A 221 -4.10 15.22 13.15
C LYS A 221 -5.04 15.15 11.95
N ARG A 222 -5.61 13.97 11.67
CA ARG A 222 -6.58 13.79 10.59
C ARG A 222 -7.86 14.59 10.84
N TYR A 223 -8.43 14.52 12.05
CA TYR A 223 -9.62 15.31 12.39
C TYR A 223 -9.35 16.81 12.31
N TYR A 224 -8.20 17.27 12.81
CA TYR A 224 -7.78 18.66 12.65
C TYR A 224 -7.72 19.09 11.17
N ALA A 225 -7.10 18.27 10.31
CA ALA A 225 -7.03 18.55 8.87
C ALA A 225 -8.41 18.57 8.20
N ILE A 226 -9.34 17.70 8.64
CA ILE A 226 -10.73 17.67 8.16
C ILE A 226 -11.46 18.95 8.55
N GLU A 227 -11.37 19.39 9.81
CA GLU A 227 -11.99 20.65 10.24
C GLU A 227 -11.41 21.85 9.49
N ARG A 228 -10.08 21.90 9.32
CA ARG A 228 -9.41 22.91 8.48
C ARG A 228 -9.92 22.91 7.04
N ALA A 229 -10.22 21.75 6.46
CA ALA A 229 -10.78 21.65 5.11
C ALA A 229 -12.23 22.15 5.03
N LYS A 230 -13.02 21.97 6.10
CA LYS A 230 -14.38 22.51 6.20
C LYS A 230 -14.38 24.04 6.24
N ASP A 231 -13.40 24.65 6.89
CA ASP A 231 -13.28 26.12 7.00
C ASP A 231 -12.64 26.79 5.77
N ALA A 232 -11.92 26.03 4.94
CA ALA A 232 -11.20 26.56 3.78
C ALA A 232 -12.14 27.11 2.68
N ASN A 233 -11.86 28.27 2.11
CA ASN A 233 -12.57 28.82 0.96
C ASN A 233 -11.91 28.45 -0.37
N VAL A 234 -10.59 28.34 -0.36
CA VAL A 234 -9.77 28.03 -1.54
C VAL A 234 -8.92 26.79 -1.28
N VAL A 235 -9.05 25.80 -2.15
CA VAL A 235 -8.38 24.50 -2.05
C VAL A 235 -7.36 24.33 -3.18
N GLY A 236 -6.11 24.06 -2.83
CA GLY A 236 -5.07 23.67 -3.78
C GLY A 236 -5.03 22.16 -3.99
N ILE A 237 -5.25 21.68 -5.21
CA ILE A 237 -5.16 20.27 -5.57
C ILE A 237 -3.75 19.98 -6.05
N LEU A 238 -2.97 19.26 -5.25
CA LEU A 238 -1.61 18.83 -5.58
C LEU A 238 -1.65 17.42 -6.18
N VAL A 239 -1.05 17.25 -7.35
CA VAL A 239 -0.89 15.92 -7.97
C VAL A 239 0.50 15.40 -7.64
N GLY A 240 0.57 14.46 -6.70
CA GLY A 240 1.81 13.85 -6.21
C GLY A 240 2.17 12.53 -6.87
N THR A 241 1.38 12.07 -7.85
CA THR A 241 1.69 10.90 -8.69
C THR A 241 0.93 10.96 -10.00
N LEU A 242 1.62 10.66 -11.10
CA LEU A 242 1.02 10.54 -12.44
C LEU A 242 0.92 9.06 -12.89
N GLY A 243 1.55 8.15 -12.17
CA GLY A 243 1.57 6.71 -12.45
C GLY A 243 0.49 5.90 -11.73
N VAL A 244 -0.47 6.56 -11.05
CA VAL A 244 -1.64 5.87 -10.48
C VAL A 244 -2.77 5.90 -11.50
N ALA A 245 -3.36 4.74 -11.76
CA ALA A 245 -4.52 4.63 -12.63
C ALA A 245 -5.63 5.62 -12.24
N ASP A 246 -6.32 6.15 -13.25
CA ASP A 246 -7.54 6.94 -13.08
C ASP A 246 -7.39 8.23 -12.25
N TYR A 247 -6.17 8.73 -12.02
CA TYR A 247 -5.93 9.96 -11.24
C TYR A 247 -6.67 11.19 -11.79
N LEU A 248 -6.88 11.28 -13.11
CA LEU A 248 -7.68 12.34 -13.74
C LEU A 248 -9.15 12.29 -13.31
N SER A 249 -9.72 11.09 -13.15
CA SER A 249 -11.10 10.93 -12.66
C SER A 249 -11.22 11.42 -11.21
N ILE A 250 -10.22 11.10 -10.37
CA ILE A 250 -10.15 11.55 -8.98
C ILE A 250 -10.06 13.08 -8.92
N ILE A 251 -9.24 13.70 -9.77
CA ILE A 251 -9.13 15.16 -9.86
C ILE A 251 -10.46 15.78 -10.26
N GLN A 252 -11.17 15.22 -11.24
CA GLN A 252 -12.47 15.72 -11.68
C GLN A 252 -13.51 15.62 -10.55
N GLN A 253 -13.64 14.45 -9.92
CA GLN A 253 -14.53 14.24 -8.78
C GLN A 253 -14.23 15.18 -7.60
N LEU A 254 -12.94 15.41 -7.32
CA LEU A 254 -12.51 16.33 -6.27
C LEU A 254 -12.89 17.78 -6.61
N LYS A 255 -12.61 18.23 -7.84
CA LYS A 255 -13.01 19.57 -8.31
C LYS A 255 -14.52 19.77 -8.21
N GLU A 256 -15.31 18.80 -8.61
CA GLU A 256 -16.77 18.85 -8.51
C GLU A 256 -17.26 18.89 -7.07
N THR A 257 -16.63 18.13 -6.18
CA THR A 257 -16.97 18.11 -4.75
C THR A 257 -16.65 19.45 -4.09
N ILE A 258 -15.48 20.03 -4.39
CA ILE A 258 -15.08 21.36 -3.89
C ILE A 258 -16.04 22.44 -4.43
N ARG A 259 -16.37 22.38 -5.73
CA ARG A 259 -17.33 23.31 -6.36
C ARG A 259 -18.72 23.21 -5.74
N ARG A 260 -19.22 22.00 -5.50
CA ARG A 260 -20.53 21.78 -4.85
C ARG A 260 -20.56 22.31 -3.42
N ALA A 261 -19.42 22.31 -2.73
CA ALA A 261 -19.26 22.92 -1.41
C ALA A 261 -19.12 24.47 -1.45
N GLY A 262 -19.25 25.09 -2.63
CA GLY A 262 -19.13 26.55 -2.79
C GLY A 262 -17.70 27.09 -2.70
N LYS A 263 -16.69 26.22 -2.78
CA LYS A 263 -15.27 26.56 -2.62
C LYS A 263 -14.57 26.68 -3.98
N LYS A 264 -13.48 27.45 -4.04
CA LYS A 264 -12.62 27.54 -5.24
C LYS A 264 -11.57 26.45 -5.22
N SER A 265 -11.16 25.96 -6.39
CA SER A 265 -10.04 25.01 -6.49
C SER A 265 -9.02 25.41 -7.56
N TYR A 266 -7.74 25.23 -7.25
CA TYR A 266 -6.62 25.42 -8.18
C TYR A 266 -5.82 24.13 -8.27
N MET A 267 -5.42 23.75 -9.48
CA MET A 267 -4.66 22.51 -9.70
C MET A 267 -3.18 22.84 -9.87
N PHE A 268 -2.33 22.09 -9.17
CA PHE A 268 -0.89 22.23 -9.19
C PHE A 268 -0.26 20.91 -9.63
N ALA A 269 0.36 20.93 -10.81
CA ALA A 269 1.21 19.86 -11.31
C ALA A 269 2.66 20.32 -11.14
N MET A 270 3.32 19.83 -10.11
CA MET A 270 4.72 20.14 -9.81
C MET A 270 5.47 18.84 -9.55
N GLY A 271 6.79 18.83 -9.80
CA GLY A 271 7.66 17.73 -9.38
C GLY A 271 7.74 17.62 -7.84
N LYS A 272 8.88 17.16 -7.31
CA LYS A 272 9.06 16.97 -5.85
C LYS A 272 8.54 18.15 -5.02
N LEU A 273 7.53 17.89 -4.20
CA LEU A 273 6.85 18.86 -3.36
C LEU A 273 7.73 19.25 -2.17
N ASN A 274 7.72 20.53 -1.81
CA ASN A 274 8.38 21.02 -0.60
C ASN A 274 7.62 22.24 -0.04
N VAL A 275 7.79 22.51 1.25
CA VAL A 275 7.12 23.61 1.95
C VAL A 275 7.38 24.97 1.27
N PRO A 276 8.61 25.33 0.86
CA PRO A 276 8.87 26.60 0.17
C PRO A 276 8.08 26.80 -1.13
N LYS A 277 7.89 25.75 -1.95
CA LYS A 277 7.10 25.85 -3.19
C LYS A 277 5.64 26.15 -2.90
N LEU A 278 5.08 25.55 -1.85
CA LEU A 278 3.68 25.74 -1.48
C LEU A 278 3.43 27.10 -0.82
N ALA A 279 4.41 27.62 -0.07
CA ALA A 279 4.32 28.91 0.60
C ALA A 279 4.15 30.10 -0.36
N ASN A 280 4.47 29.92 -1.65
CA ASN A 280 4.30 30.96 -2.68
C ASN A 280 2.82 31.17 -3.09
N PHE A 281 1.90 30.30 -2.64
CA PHE A 281 0.48 30.39 -2.99
C PHE A 281 -0.33 30.81 -1.75
N LEU A 282 -0.21 32.08 -1.38
CA LEU A 282 -0.83 32.65 -0.17
C LEU A 282 -2.36 32.65 -0.23
N GLU A 283 -2.95 32.60 -1.43
CA GLU A 283 -4.40 32.55 -1.61
C GLU A 283 -5.01 31.17 -1.34
N ILE A 284 -4.19 30.14 -1.09
CA ILE A 284 -4.65 28.76 -0.83
C ILE A 284 -4.75 28.51 0.68
N ASP A 285 -5.95 28.20 1.16
CA ASP A 285 -6.20 27.95 2.59
C ASP A 285 -5.74 26.55 3.03
N ILE A 286 -5.86 25.58 2.12
CA ILE A 286 -5.47 24.19 2.34
C ILE A 286 -5.07 23.50 1.03
N PHE A 287 -4.08 22.62 1.12
CA PHE A 287 -3.69 21.74 0.03
C PHE A 287 -4.23 20.32 0.24
N VAL A 288 -4.78 19.75 -0.82
CA VAL A 288 -5.18 18.33 -0.89
C VAL A 288 -4.22 17.63 -1.83
N LEU A 289 -3.45 16.67 -1.29
CA LEU A 289 -2.50 15.87 -2.06
C LEU A 289 -3.16 14.59 -2.57
N ILE A 290 -3.18 14.43 -3.90
CA ILE A 290 -3.54 13.19 -4.57
C ILE A 290 -2.25 12.42 -4.82
N ALA A 291 -2.01 11.36 -4.05
CA ALA A 291 -0.79 10.55 -4.11
C ALA A 291 -1.08 9.08 -3.76
N CYS A 292 -0.09 8.21 -3.95
CA CYS A 292 -0.19 6.82 -3.52
C CYS A 292 -0.31 6.75 -1.97
N PRO A 293 -1.03 5.75 -1.40
CA PRO A 293 -1.36 5.73 0.03
C PRO A 293 -0.15 5.81 0.95
N GLU A 294 0.99 5.26 0.55
CA GLU A 294 2.22 5.25 1.34
C GLU A 294 2.98 6.58 1.30
N ASN A 295 2.76 7.40 0.27
CA ASN A 295 3.40 8.72 0.13
C ASN A 295 2.60 9.85 0.83
N SER A 296 1.34 9.58 1.19
CA SER A 296 0.41 10.55 1.79
C SER A 296 0.85 11.12 3.15
N SER A 297 1.81 10.47 3.82
CA SER A 297 2.06 10.66 5.25
C SER A 297 3.52 10.97 5.60
N ALA A 298 4.35 11.28 4.59
CA ALA A 298 5.77 11.58 4.75
C ALA A 298 6.19 13.04 4.42
N GLY A 299 5.31 13.89 3.86
CA GLY A 299 5.78 15.05 3.09
C GLY A 299 5.55 16.47 3.64
N LEU A 300 4.65 16.69 4.60
CA LEU A 300 4.40 18.03 5.15
C LEU A 300 4.55 18.01 6.68
N LYS A 301 5.79 17.85 7.11
CA LYS A 301 6.24 18.35 8.42
C LYS A 301 6.81 19.75 8.24
#